data_AF-A0A7S8IRR6-F1
#
_entry.id   AF-A0A7S8IRR6-F1
#
_cell.length_a   1.000
_cell.length_b   1.000
_cell.length_c   1.000
_cell.angle_alpha   90.00
_cell.angle_beta   90.00
_cell.angle_gamma   90.00
#
_symmetry.space_group_name_H-M   'P 1'
#
loop_
_entity.id
_entity.type
_entity.pdbx_description
1 polymer ?
#
loop_
_entity_poly.entity_id
_entity_poly.type
_entity_poly.pdbx_seq_one_letter_code
_entity_poly.pdbx_strand_id
1 'polypeptide(L)'
;MRATMLEMLSGILTIEQMVLAFQDEERCRRLLEGMVWPDGRVCPSCGYKRSIAIAGRDMGKRRARPGLYQCSSGDCRFQFTVTTHTPLHSTKLPLRTWLKAMWLLLQSDKGLSSVRLAETLGVSQPTAWRIGHALRLMVARENMLAGTVEIDHFHLGGRPRKRPDEAPPGRGRKGQANTEKTTVLGMVQRPADRVPGTLAGDARAAVVTGLSLRAAEAIGEGFTDHETVNHSSREYVRDAVHVNSVEGFNSRIRRTIAGVFPHISPQHADLYFHEMGFRWSQRIVTGQAVRKTRRGRQVVQTLWSRVSPAPQLMQVFRSATGRQMRRSPDGGIIIKSAVTVFG
;
A
#
# COMPACT_ATOMS: atom_id res chain seq x y z
N MET A 1 -11.95 -6.53 -23.58
CA MET A 1 -10.63 -6.84 -22.97
C MET A 1 -10.63 -6.66 -21.45
N ARG A 2 -11.11 -5.53 -20.91
CA ARG A 2 -11.11 -5.28 -19.46
C ARG A 2 -12.09 -6.17 -18.67
N ALA A 3 -13.31 -6.36 -19.15
CA ALA A 3 -14.30 -7.25 -18.52
C ALA A 3 -13.83 -8.71 -18.51
N THR A 4 -13.35 -9.21 -19.66
CA THR A 4 -12.80 -10.56 -19.79
C THR A 4 -11.56 -10.81 -18.92
N MET A 5 -10.70 -9.81 -18.72
CA MET A 5 -9.56 -9.92 -17.80
C MET A 5 -10.02 -9.98 -16.33
N LEU A 6 -10.99 -9.15 -15.95
CA LEU A 6 -11.53 -9.13 -14.59
C LEU A 6 -12.21 -10.46 -14.26
N GLU A 7 -12.99 -11.03 -15.17
CA GLU A 7 -13.60 -12.36 -15.03
C GLU A 7 -12.55 -13.43 -14.82
N MET A 8 -11.51 -13.45 -15.68
CA MET A 8 -10.42 -14.42 -15.57
C MET A 8 -9.69 -14.32 -14.23
N LEU A 9 -9.36 -13.12 -13.78
CA LEU A 9 -8.70 -12.91 -12.49
C LEU A 9 -9.61 -13.27 -11.32
N SER A 10 -10.93 -13.04 -11.44
CA SER A 10 -11.91 -13.36 -10.39
C SER A 10 -12.06 -14.87 -10.18
N GLY A 11 -11.78 -15.68 -11.20
CA GLY A 11 -11.72 -17.13 -11.09
C GLY A 11 -10.49 -17.67 -10.35
N ILE A 12 -9.53 -16.82 -9.97
CA ILE A 12 -8.30 -17.23 -9.26
C ILE A 12 -8.51 -17.10 -7.74
N LEU A 13 -9.07 -18.14 -7.14
CA LEU A 13 -9.43 -18.18 -5.73
C LEU A 13 -8.42 -18.98 -4.87
N THR A 14 -7.78 -19.99 -5.47
CA THR A 14 -6.85 -20.87 -4.76
C THR A 14 -5.40 -20.69 -5.23
N ILE A 15 -4.46 -21.18 -4.42
CA ILE A 15 -3.04 -21.18 -4.75
C ILE A 15 -2.78 -21.98 -6.04
N GLU A 16 -3.43 -23.13 -6.20
CA GLU A 16 -3.29 -23.97 -7.40
C GLU A 16 -3.77 -23.25 -8.66
N GLN A 17 -4.94 -22.62 -8.60
CA GLN A 17 -5.47 -21.81 -9.70
C GLN A 17 -4.52 -20.65 -10.05
N MET A 18 -3.92 -20.00 -9.05
CA MET A 18 -2.93 -18.95 -9.26
C MET A 18 -1.68 -19.49 -9.98
N VAL A 19 -1.18 -20.66 -9.58
CA VAL A 19 -0.01 -21.28 -10.22
C VAL A 19 -0.29 -21.58 -11.70
N LEU A 20 -1.46 -22.16 -12.00
CA LEU A 20 -1.88 -22.47 -13.37
C LEU A 20 -2.11 -21.19 -14.20
N ALA A 21 -2.75 -20.18 -13.62
CA ALA A 21 -3.03 -18.92 -14.32
C ALA A 21 -1.75 -18.18 -14.74
N PHE A 22 -0.70 -18.25 -13.93
CA PHE A 22 0.58 -17.55 -14.13
C PHE A 22 1.72 -18.49 -14.52
N GLN A 23 1.45 -19.61 -15.19
CA GLN A 23 2.50 -20.54 -15.62
C GLN A 23 3.32 -20.02 -16.81
N ASP A 24 2.64 -19.43 -17.79
CA ASP A 24 3.20 -18.99 -19.07
C ASP A 24 3.63 -17.52 -19.00
N GLU A 25 4.90 -17.27 -19.33
CA GLU A 25 5.50 -15.94 -19.23
C GLU A 25 4.87 -14.95 -20.23
N GLU A 26 4.51 -15.44 -21.40
CA GLU A 26 3.95 -14.66 -22.50
C GLU A 26 2.48 -14.26 -22.20
N ARG A 27 1.71 -15.15 -21.57
CA ARG A 27 0.41 -14.82 -20.95
C ARG A 27 0.56 -13.80 -19.83
N CYS A 28 1.54 -13.96 -18.94
CA CYS A 28 1.80 -13.01 -17.84
C CYS A 28 2.09 -11.61 -18.39
N ARG A 29 2.85 -11.52 -19.47
CA ARG A 29 3.13 -10.25 -20.17
C ARG A 29 1.85 -9.61 -20.71
N ARG A 30 0.99 -10.36 -21.42
CA ARG A 30 -0.28 -9.85 -21.94
C ARG A 30 -1.24 -9.40 -20.83
N LEU A 31 -1.28 -10.13 -19.70
CA LEU A 31 -2.05 -9.72 -18.53
C LEU A 31 -1.55 -8.39 -17.98
N LEU A 32 -0.23 -8.27 -17.82
CA LEU A 32 0.41 -7.05 -17.36
C LEU A 32 0.11 -5.87 -18.29
N GLU A 33 0.15 -6.09 -19.61
CA GLU A 33 -0.18 -5.08 -20.62
C GLU A 33 -1.63 -4.61 -20.53
N GLY A 34 -2.60 -5.52 -20.37
CA GLY A 34 -3.99 -5.12 -20.21
C GLY A 34 -4.30 -4.44 -18.86
N MET A 35 -3.49 -4.68 -17.83
CA MET A 35 -3.59 -3.97 -16.54
C MET A 35 -3.00 -2.56 -16.60
N VAL A 36 -1.83 -2.39 -17.22
CA VAL A 36 -1.13 -1.09 -17.30
C VAL A 36 -1.71 -0.21 -18.40
N TRP A 37 -2.15 -0.79 -19.52
CA TRP A 37 -2.65 -0.08 -20.70
C TRP A 37 -4.06 -0.54 -21.07
N PRO A 38 -5.07 -0.37 -20.18
CA PRO A 38 -6.44 -0.82 -20.44
C PRO A 38 -7.05 -0.13 -21.67
N ASP A 39 -6.67 1.14 -21.89
CA ASP A 39 -7.20 2.00 -22.96
C ASP A 39 -6.19 2.19 -24.11
N GLY A 40 -5.14 1.35 -24.16
CA GLY A 40 -4.07 1.41 -25.16
C GLY A 40 -2.74 1.92 -24.61
N ARG A 41 -1.68 1.67 -25.39
CA ARG A 41 -0.29 1.93 -24.99
C ARG A 41 0.00 3.43 -24.95
N VAL A 42 0.58 3.90 -23.85
CA VAL A 42 1.06 5.28 -23.71
C VAL A 42 2.56 5.26 -23.50
N CYS A 43 3.29 6.07 -24.28
CA CYS A 43 4.73 6.20 -24.13
C CYS A 43 5.06 6.80 -22.76
N PRO A 44 5.85 6.14 -21.90
CA PRO A 44 6.15 6.62 -20.56
C PRO A 44 7.18 7.77 -20.53
N SER A 45 7.69 8.20 -21.69
CA SER A 45 8.63 9.32 -21.81
C SER A 45 7.95 10.61 -22.29
N CYS A 46 7.06 10.55 -23.28
CA CYS A 46 6.43 11.74 -23.87
C CYS A 46 4.88 11.73 -23.83
N GLY A 47 4.25 10.67 -23.31
CA GLY A 47 2.78 10.56 -23.27
C GLY A 47 2.11 10.24 -24.60
N TYR A 48 2.86 10.07 -25.70
CA TYR A 48 2.28 9.79 -27.01
C TYR A 48 1.59 8.40 -27.04
N LYS A 49 0.40 8.34 -27.67
CA LYS A 49 -0.50 7.17 -27.63
C LYS A 49 -0.26 6.13 -28.73
N ARG A 50 0.55 6.45 -29.74
CA ARG A 50 0.87 5.52 -30.83
C ARG A 50 2.26 4.93 -30.65
N SER A 51 2.33 3.61 -30.74
CA SER A 51 3.58 2.86 -30.66
C SER A 51 3.54 1.63 -31.55
N ILE A 52 4.71 1.29 -32.10
CA ILE A 52 4.91 0.15 -32.99
C ILE A 52 5.54 -0.99 -32.19
N ALA A 53 5.01 -2.20 -32.34
CA ALA A 53 5.65 -3.40 -31.79
C ALA A 53 6.91 -3.72 -32.60
N ILE A 54 8.05 -3.77 -31.91
CA ILE A 54 9.34 -4.16 -32.47
C ILE A 54 9.84 -5.49 -31.90
N ALA A 55 9.10 -6.08 -30.96
CA ALA A 55 9.34 -7.41 -30.42
C ALA A 55 9.48 -8.45 -31.54
N GLY A 56 10.46 -9.34 -31.41
CA GLY A 56 10.69 -10.42 -32.37
C GLY A 56 11.42 -10.02 -33.66
N ARG A 57 11.69 -8.73 -33.89
CA ARG A 57 12.55 -8.29 -35.00
C ARG A 57 14.01 -8.66 -34.73
N ASP A 58 14.72 -9.05 -35.78
CA ASP A 58 16.16 -9.25 -35.73
C ASP A 58 16.84 -7.87 -35.62
N MET A 59 17.53 -7.63 -34.51
CA MET A 59 18.33 -6.44 -34.24
C MET A 59 19.82 -6.80 -34.41
N GLY A 60 20.17 -7.29 -35.61
CA GLY A 60 21.50 -7.83 -35.89
C GLY A 60 21.76 -9.15 -35.14
N LYS A 61 22.77 -9.19 -34.26
CA LYS A 61 23.19 -10.41 -33.52
C LYS A 61 22.20 -10.87 -32.43
N ARG A 62 21.13 -10.12 -32.14
CA ARG A 62 20.16 -10.43 -31.09
C ARG A 62 18.73 -10.16 -31.56
N ARG A 63 17.77 -10.95 -31.10
CA ARG A 63 16.34 -10.67 -31.28
C ARG A 63 15.87 -9.61 -30.28
N ALA A 64 14.98 -8.73 -30.74
CA ALA A 64 14.30 -7.79 -29.87
C ALA A 64 13.49 -8.53 -28.80
N ARG A 65 13.64 -8.10 -27.53
CA ARG A 65 12.95 -8.73 -26.40
C ARG A 65 11.42 -8.73 -26.59
N PRO A 66 10.71 -9.77 -26.10
CA PRO A 66 9.24 -9.80 -26.12
C PRO A 66 8.62 -8.56 -25.47
N GLY A 67 7.51 -8.07 -26.02
CA GLY A 67 6.80 -6.89 -25.53
C GLY A 67 7.56 -5.57 -25.65
N LEU A 68 8.55 -5.48 -26.55
CA LEU A 68 9.23 -4.22 -26.84
C LEU A 68 8.43 -3.40 -27.86
N TYR A 69 8.15 -2.16 -27.47
CA TYR A 69 7.45 -1.16 -28.27
C TYR A 69 8.36 0.04 -28.50
N GLN A 70 8.16 0.72 -29.63
CA GLN A 70 8.81 1.98 -29.93
C GLN A 70 7.76 3.08 -30.11
N CYS A 71 7.97 4.22 -29.48
CA CYS A 71 7.13 5.40 -29.67
C CYS A 71 7.12 5.82 -31.15
N SER A 72 5.93 6.09 -31.69
CA SER A 72 5.75 6.53 -33.07
C SER A 72 5.97 8.03 -33.26
N SER A 73 6.10 8.81 -32.19
CA SER A 73 6.48 10.23 -32.30
C SER A 73 7.89 10.36 -32.86
N GLY A 74 8.05 11.25 -33.85
CA GLY A 74 9.31 11.52 -34.55
C GLY A 74 10.41 12.02 -33.61
N ASP A 75 10.05 12.89 -32.67
CA ASP A 75 11.01 13.51 -31.73
C ASP A 75 11.38 12.60 -30.56
N CYS A 76 10.52 11.62 -30.23
CA CYS A 76 10.72 10.76 -29.07
C CYS A 76 11.42 9.45 -29.42
N ARG A 77 10.81 8.65 -30.33
CA ARG A 77 11.28 7.30 -30.74
C ARG A 77 11.69 6.36 -29.58
N PHE A 78 11.27 6.67 -28.35
CA PHE A 78 11.69 5.96 -27.14
C PHE A 78 11.19 4.53 -27.15
N GLN A 79 12.06 3.59 -26.78
CA GLN A 79 11.74 2.18 -26.69
C GLN A 79 11.33 1.82 -25.25
N PHE A 80 10.19 1.15 -25.11
CA PHE A 80 9.64 0.80 -23.82
C PHE A 80 8.96 -0.57 -23.83
N THR A 81 8.80 -1.12 -22.64
CA THR A 81 8.01 -2.30 -22.31
C THR A 81 6.96 -1.91 -21.30
N VAL A 82 6.03 -2.83 -21.01
CA VAL A 82 5.03 -2.63 -19.95
C VAL A 82 5.64 -2.38 -18.57
N THR A 83 6.86 -2.84 -18.32
CA THR A 83 7.58 -2.61 -17.06
C THR A 83 8.37 -1.30 -17.02
N THR A 84 8.43 -0.56 -18.13
CA THR A 84 9.22 0.69 -18.20
C THR A 84 8.61 1.79 -17.32
N HIS A 85 9.46 2.55 -16.64
CA HIS A 85 9.11 3.48 -15.55
C HIS A 85 8.16 2.94 -14.45
N THR A 86 8.09 1.62 -14.24
CA THR A 86 7.36 1.01 -13.12
C THR A 86 8.31 0.49 -12.04
N PRO A 87 7.82 0.04 -10.87
CA PRO A 87 8.65 -0.70 -9.90
C PRO A 87 9.30 -1.97 -10.48
N LEU A 88 8.76 -2.53 -11.57
CA LEU A 88 9.30 -3.70 -12.27
C LEU A 88 10.36 -3.32 -13.32
N HIS A 89 10.75 -2.05 -13.41
CA HIS A 89 11.66 -1.57 -14.44
C HIS A 89 13.03 -2.25 -14.38
N SER A 90 13.48 -2.79 -15.51
CA SER A 90 14.72 -3.58 -15.64
C SER A 90 14.76 -4.80 -14.72
N THR A 91 13.61 -5.36 -14.34
CA THR A 91 13.59 -6.61 -13.58
C THR A 91 14.20 -7.74 -14.40
N LYS A 92 15.02 -8.56 -13.73
CA LYS A 92 15.56 -9.82 -14.26
C LYS A 92 14.71 -11.03 -13.86
N LEU A 93 13.71 -10.81 -13.01
CA LEU A 93 12.81 -11.85 -12.57
C LEU A 93 11.72 -12.09 -13.63
N PRO A 94 11.30 -13.35 -13.83
CA PRO A 94 10.11 -13.65 -14.63
C PRO A 94 8.87 -12.90 -14.13
N LEU A 95 8.03 -12.44 -15.06
CA LEU A 95 6.76 -11.77 -14.77
C LEU A 95 5.80 -12.66 -14.00
N ARG A 96 5.84 -13.97 -14.23
CA ARG A 96 5.09 -14.93 -13.39
C ARG A 96 5.41 -14.83 -11.91
N THR A 97 6.67 -14.58 -11.55
CA THR A 97 7.09 -14.41 -10.15
C THR A 97 6.46 -13.15 -9.55
N TRP A 98 6.41 -12.06 -10.33
CA TRP A 98 5.76 -10.82 -9.91
C TRP A 98 4.25 -10.98 -9.74
N LEU A 99 3.56 -11.60 -10.70
CA LEU A 99 2.12 -11.81 -10.62
C LEU A 99 1.72 -12.73 -9.46
N LYS A 100 2.48 -13.80 -9.21
CA LYS A 100 2.31 -14.65 -8.01
C LYS A 100 2.50 -13.85 -6.72
N ALA A 101 3.57 -13.04 -6.64
CA ALA A 101 3.83 -12.20 -5.48
C ALA A 101 2.71 -11.18 -5.23
N MET A 102 2.18 -10.57 -6.29
CA MET A 102 1.05 -9.64 -6.23
C MET A 102 -0.19 -10.33 -5.71
N TRP A 103 -0.57 -11.46 -6.31
CA TRP A 103 -1.74 -12.21 -5.87
C TRP A 103 -1.62 -12.62 -4.39
N LEU A 104 -0.46 -13.13 -3.96
CA LEU A 104 -0.22 -13.48 -2.55
C LEU A 104 -0.34 -12.29 -1.60
N LEU A 105 0.22 -11.14 -1.97
CA LEU A 105 0.13 -9.91 -1.16
C LEU A 105 -1.33 -9.42 -1.08
N LEU A 106 -2.03 -9.45 -2.22
CA LEU A 106 -3.44 -9.10 -2.35
C LEU A 106 -4.38 -10.17 -1.76
N GLN A 107 -3.92 -11.37 -1.38
CA GLN A 107 -4.74 -12.41 -0.72
C GLN A 107 -4.54 -12.47 0.80
N SER A 108 -3.40 -12.00 1.33
CA SER A 108 -3.19 -11.87 2.79
C SER A 108 -4.03 -10.72 3.38
N ASP A 109 -4.45 -10.77 4.65
CA ASP A 109 -5.13 -9.65 5.33
C ASP A 109 -4.18 -8.73 6.11
N LYS A 110 -3.03 -9.26 6.53
CA LYS A 110 -2.06 -8.58 7.40
C LYS A 110 -0.76 -8.26 6.69
N GLY A 111 -0.45 -8.92 5.58
CA GLY A 111 0.86 -8.84 4.93
C GLY A 111 1.56 -10.19 4.88
N LEU A 112 2.69 -10.22 4.17
CA LEU A 112 3.59 -11.36 4.11
C LEU A 112 5.01 -10.89 4.42
N SER A 113 5.67 -11.59 5.34
CA SER A 113 7.07 -11.32 5.64
C SER A 113 7.93 -11.63 4.41
N SER A 114 9.05 -10.93 4.27
CA SER A 114 9.98 -11.18 3.15
C SER A 114 10.51 -12.61 3.13
N VAL A 115 10.66 -13.23 4.30
CA VAL A 115 11.13 -14.62 4.45
C VAL A 115 10.07 -15.56 3.87
N ARG A 116 8.81 -15.41 4.29
CA ARG A 116 7.71 -16.27 3.81
C ARG A 116 7.45 -16.07 2.32
N LEU A 117 7.56 -14.83 1.84
CA LEU A 117 7.44 -14.50 0.43
C LEU A 117 8.57 -15.13 -0.39
N ALA A 118 9.81 -15.15 0.13
CA ALA A 118 10.94 -15.81 -0.52
C ALA A 118 10.75 -17.32 -0.66
N GLU A 119 10.37 -17.99 0.42
CA GLU A 119 10.07 -19.43 0.42
C GLU A 119 8.99 -19.78 -0.60
N THR A 120 7.89 -19.01 -0.60
CA THR A 120 6.73 -19.28 -1.48
C THR A 120 7.06 -19.06 -2.95
N LEU A 121 7.93 -18.09 -3.27
CA LEU A 121 8.31 -17.77 -4.65
C LEU A 121 9.55 -18.53 -5.14
N GLY A 122 10.28 -19.21 -4.26
CA GLY A 122 11.55 -19.85 -4.58
C GLY A 122 12.65 -18.85 -4.94
N VAL A 123 12.71 -17.70 -4.28
CA VAL A 123 13.74 -16.66 -4.49
C VAL A 123 14.48 -16.35 -3.20
N SER A 124 15.61 -15.66 -3.27
CA SER A 124 16.32 -15.23 -2.06
C SER A 124 15.53 -14.19 -1.25
N GLN A 125 15.69 -14.19 0.07
CA GLN A 125 15.03 -13.21 0.95
C GLN A 125 15.27 -11.75 0.54
N PRO A 126 16.49 -11.31 0.16
CA PRO A 126 16.70 -9.93 -0.29
C PRO A 126 15.95 -9.60 -1.59
N THR A 127 15.70 -10.60 -2.43
CA THR A 127 14.89 -10.45 -3.65
C THR A 127 13.42 -10.30 -3.29
N ALA A 128 12.89 -11.16 -2.42
CA ALA A 128 11.52 -11.07 -1.93
C ALA A 128 11.25 -9.78 -1.15
N TRP A 129 12.22 -9.31 -0.36
CA TRP A 129 12.14 -8.02 0.35
C TRP A 129 11.98 -6.85 -0.64
N ARG A 130 12.73 -6.87 -1.75
CA ARG A 130 12.58 -5.89 -2.84
C ARG A 130 11.24 -5.99 -3.54
N ILE A 131 10.78 -7.21 -3.86
CA ILE A 131 9.45 -7.41 -4.43
C ILE A 131 8.40 -6.80 -3.49
N GLY A 132 8.46 -7.11 -2.19
CA GLY A 132 7.52 -6.57 -1.20
C GLY A 132 7.49 -5.04 -1.17
N HIS A 133 8.64 -4.38 -1.24
CA HIS A 133 8.71 -2.91 -1.29
C HIS A 133 8.21 -2.32 -2.61
N ALA A 134 8.52 -2.95 -3.74
CA ALA A 134 7.93 -2.56 -5.03
C ALA A 134 6.40 -2.65 -4.98
N LEU A 135 5.84 -3.72 -4.40
CA LEU A 135 4.40 -3.88 -4.27
C LEU A 135 3.77 -2.87 -3.31
N ARG A 136 4.42 -2.58 -2.16
CA ARG A 136 4.03 -1.50 -1.23
C ARG A 136 3.93 -0.15 -1.94
N LEU A 137 4.91 0.14 -2.78
CA LEU A 137 4.94 1.36 -3.57
C LEU A 137 3.81 1.39 -4.60
N MET A 138 3.44 0.26 -5.21
CA MET A 138 2.33 0.22 -6.17
C MET A 138 0.97 0.46 -5.51
N VAL A 139 0.77 -0.05 -4.29
CA VAL A 139 -0.50 0.13 -3.55
C VAL A 139 -0.60 1.48 -2.83
N ALA A 140 0.45 2.30 -2.86
CA ALA A 140 0.42 3.63 -2.27
C ALA A 140 -0.63 4.52 -2.96
N ARG A 141 -1.45 5.18 -2.14
CA ARG A 141 -2.53 6.07 -2.56
C ARG A 141 -2.15 7.50 -2.23
N GLU A 142 -2.32 8.39 -3.20
CA GLU A 142 -1.91 9.80 -3.10
C GLU A 142 -3.12 10.77 -3.10
N ASN A 143 -4.34 10.29 -3.39
CA ASN A 143 -5.53 11.14 -3.44
C ASN A 143 -5.76 11.90 -2.11
N MET A 144 -6.27 13.12 -2.11
CA MET A 144 -6.60 13.79 -0.84
C MET A 144 -7.71 13.02 -0.09
N LEU A 145 -7.60 12.95 1.24
CA LEU A 145 -8.70 12.42 2.08
C LEU A 145 -9.85 13.45 2.11
N ALA A 146 -11.09 12.97 2.13
CA ALA A 146 -12.27 13.84 2.09
C ALA A 146 -13.39 13.35 3.02
N GLY A 147 -14.39 14.21 3.25
CA GLY A 147 -15.48 13.93 4.17
C GLY A 147 -15.01 13.96 5.63
N THR A 148 -15.58 13.12 6.49
CA THR A 148 -15.11 13.04 7.89
C THR A 148 -13.81 12.25 7.99
N VAL A 149 -12.74 12.93 8.43
CA VAL A 149 -11.43 12.33 8.66
C VAL A 149 -11.13 12.33 10.15
N GLU A 150 -10.81 11.16 10.68
CA GLU A 150 -10.35 10.99 12.06
C GLU A 150 -8.82 10.96 12.09
N ILE A 151 -8.22 11.67 13.05
CA ILE A 151 -6.76 11.78 13.20
C ILE A 151 -6.39 11.36 14.61
N ASP A 152 -5.36 10.51 14.72
CA ASP A 152 -4.76 10.11 16.00
C ASP A 152 -3.29 9.77 15.79
N HIS A 153 -2.49 9.81 16.84
CA HIS A 153 -1.07 9.49 16.77
C HIS A 153 -0.73 8.29 17.63
N PHE A 154 0.33 7.59 17.25
CA PHE A 154 0.88 6.51 18.05
C PHE A 154 2.39 6.47 17.95
N HIS A 155 3.01 5.66 18.80
CA HIS A 155 4.46 5.53 18.87
C HIS A 155 4.91 4.18 18.33
N LEU A 156 5.81 4.22 17.34
CA LEU A 156 6.51 3.11 16.71
C LEU A 156 7.86 2.89 17.40
N GLY A 157 8.21 1.62 17.66
CA GLY A 157 9.49 1.25 18.25
C GLY A 157 9.38 0.51 19.58
N GLY A 158 10.42 -0.28 19.88
CA GLY A 158 10.56 -1.03 21.12
C GLY A 158 10.74 -0.13 22.33
N ARG A 159 10.75 -0.72 23.53
CA ARG A 159 11.20 0.02 24.72
C ARG A 159 12.67 0.42 24.52
N PRO A 160 13.05 1.67 24.85
CA PRO A 160 14.46 2.06 24.86
C PRO A 160 15.30 1.06 25.66
N ARG A 161 16.50 0.75 25.16
CA ARG A 161 17.46 -0.03 25.95
C ARG A 161 17.96 0.88 27.07
N LYS A 162 17.86 0.41 28.32
CA LYS A 162 18.47 1.10 29.45
C LYS A 162 19.98 1.00 29.30
N ARG A 163 20.66 2.13 29.15
CA ARG A 163 22.12 2.21 29.23
C ARG A 163 22.47 2.54 30.67
N PRO A 164 23.39 1.80 31.32
CA PRO A 164 23.74 2.01 32.73
C PRO A 164 24.21 3.45 33.01
N ASP A 165 24.88 4.06 32.03
CA ASP A 165 25.53 5.37 32.16
C ASP A 165 24.62 6.54 31.73
N GLU A 166 23.40 6.26 31.28
CA GLU A 166 22.45 7.27 30.82
C GLU A 166 21.24 7.34 31.77
N ALA A 167 20.74 8.55 31.98
CA ALA A 167 19.53 8.76 32.76
C ALA A 167 18.39 7.90 32.19
N PRO A 168 17.55 7.27 33.04
CA PRO A 168 16.44 6.45 32.57
C PRO A 168 15.57 7.26 31.60
N PRO A 169 15.24 6.73 30.41
CA PRO A 169 14.34 7.40 29.49
C PRO A 169 12.93 7.35 30.08
N GLY A 170 12.56 8.38 30.85
CA GLY A 170 11.30 8.34 31.59
C GLY A 170 11.04 9.47 32.57
N ARG A 171 10.80 10.66 32.04
CA ARG A 171 9.78 11.68 32.42
C ARG A 171 10.30 12.99 31.86
N GLY A 172 9.88 13.33 30.65
CA GLY A 172 10.28 14.56 29.99
C GLY A 172 10.07 15.74 30.93
N ARG A 173 11.08 16.63 31.01
CA ARG A 173 10.87 17.98 31.52
C ARG A 173 9.86 18.68 30.60
N LYS A 174 9.15 19.68 31.13
CA LYS A 174 8.23 20.53 30.35
C LYS A 174 8.93 20.98 29.05
N GLY A 175 8.46 20.51 27.89
CA GLY A 175 9.03 20.83 26.57
C GLY A 175 9.89 19.76 25.89
N GLN A 176 10.19 18.61 26.53
CA GLN A 176 10.87 17.48 25.88
C GLN A 176 9.91 16.31 25.57
N ALA A 177 10.19 15.57 24.49
CA ALA A 177 9.42 14.38 24.14
C ALA A 177 9.52 13.33 25.26
N ASN A 178 8.37 12.87 25.75
CA ASN A 178 8.28 11.85 26.81
C ASN A 178 8.70 10.44 26.35
N THR A 179 9.17 10.30 25.11
CA THR A 179 9.58 9.03 24.53
C THR A 179 10.59 9.22 23.41
N GLU A 180 11.54 8.30 23.30
CA GLU A 180 12.48 8.18 22.17
C GLU A 180 11.86 7.43 20.98
N LYS A 181 10.61 6.98 21.12
CA LYS A 181 9.92 6.26 20.07
C LYS A 181 9.56 7.20 18.93
N THR A 182 9.57 6.66 17.72
CA THR A 182 9.17 7.39 16.52
C THR A 182 7.67 7.65 16.56
N THR A 183 7.26 8.91 16.52
CA THR A 183 5.85 9.30 16.42
C THR A 183 5.34 9.02 15.01
N VAL A 184 4.15 8.43 14.94
CA VAL A 184 3.44 8.13 13.70
C VAL A 184 2.07 8.77 13.79
N LEU A 185 1.72 9.55 12.78
CA LEU A 185 0.38 10.09 12.62
C LEU A 185 -0.45 9.10 11.81
N GLY A 186 -1.63 8.75 12.29
CA GLY A 186 -2.64 7.97 11.58
C GLY A 186 -3.82 8.84 11.21
N MET A 187 -4.35 8.67 10.01
CA MET A 187 -5.54 9.35 9.51
C MET A 187 -6.47 8.33 8.87
N VAL A 188 -7.77 8.41 9.16
CA VAL A 188 -8.80 7.54 8.58
C VAL A 188 -9.96 8.38 8.08
N GLN A 189 -10.21 8.31 6.78
CA GLN A 189 -11.47 8.77 6.20
C GLN A 189 -12.56 7.76 6.55
N ARG A 190 -13.64 8.23 7.18
CA ARG A 190 -14.80 7.40 7.49
C ARG A 190 -15.54 7.00 6.20
N PRO A 191 -16.22 5.84 6.20
CA PRO A 191 -17.17 5.54 5.14
C PRO A 191 -18.33 6.55 5.16
N ALA A 192 -18.91 6.83 4.00
CA ALA A 192 -20.05 7.76 3.88
C ALA A 192 -21.28 7.26 4.67
N ASP A 193 -21.46 5.94 4.71
CA ASP A 193 -22.52 5.26 5.45
C ASP A 193 -22.04 3.87 5.93
N ARG A 194 -22.96 3.01 6.40
CA ARG A 194 -22.65 1.63 6.80
C ARG A 194 -23.62 0.62 6.19
N VAL A 195 -24.07 0.85 4.95
CA VAL A 195 -24.92 -0.12 4.25
C VAL A 195 -24.08 -1.19 3.54
N PRO A 196 -24.62 -2.40 3.31
CA PRO A 196 -23.93 -3.43 2.53
C PRO A 196 -23.48 -2.91 1.17
N GLY A 197 -22.22 -3.15 0.81
CA GLY A 197 -21.60 -2.63 -0.41
C GLY A 197 -20.72 -1.40 -0.20
N THR A 198 -20.83 -0.71 0.93
CA THR A 198 -20.03 0.50 1.22
C THR A 198 -18.58 0.15 1.57
N LEU A 199 -17.62 0.86 0.97
CA LEU A 199 -16.20 0.71 1.26
C LEU A 199 -15.84 1.34 2.62
N ALA A 200 -14.85 0.78 3.30
CA ALA A 200 -14.41 1.22 4.65
C ALA A 200 -13.76 2.61 4.72
N GLY A 201 -13.74 3.36 3.62
CA GLY A 201 -12.96 4.60 3.47
C GLY A 201 -11.48 4.34 3.16
N ASP A 202 -10.65 5.37 3.32
CA ASP A 202 -9.21 5.31 3.11
C ASP A 202 -8.48 5.56 4.44
N ALA A 203 -7.27 5.00 4.59
CA ALA A 203 -6.48 5.17 5.80
C ALA A 203 -5.00 5.35 5.47
N ARG A 204 -4.33 6.19 6.25
CA ARG A 204 -2.93 6.57 6.03
C ARG A 204 -2.20 6.66 7.34
N ALA A 205 -0.91 6.36 7.29
CA ALA A 205 -0.02 6.67 8.38
C ALA A 205 1.33 7.10 7.83
N ALA A 206 2.01 8.00 8.54
CA ALA A 206 3.34 8.44 8.21
C ALA A 206 4.15 8.68 9.49
N VAL A 207 5.46 8.46 9.41
CA VAL A 207 6.37 8.94 10.44
C VAL A 207 6.39 10.46 10.43
N VAL A 208 6.24 11.07 11.61
CA VAL A 208 6.27 12.53 11.78
C VAL A 208 7.34 12.91 12.80
N THR A 209 8.17 13.87 12.45
CA THR A 209 9.15 14.47 13.37
C THR A 209 8.50 15.67 14.05
N GLY A 210 8.51 15.69 15.39
CA GLY A 210 8.07 16.87 16.15
C GLY A 210 6.58 17.20 16.00
N LEU A 211 5.69 16.19 16.07
CA LEU A 211 4.25 16.43 16.10
C LEU A 211 3.88 17.26 17.35
N SER A 212 3.76 18.56 17.16
CA SER A 212 3.19 19.48 18.15
C SER A 212 1.67 19.56 17.96
N LEU A 213 0.95 20.01 18.99
CA LEU A 213 -0.48 20.28 18.88
C LEU A 213 -0.77 21.21 17.68
N ARG A 214 0.08 22.22 17.48
CA ARG A 214 0.01 23.17 16.36
C ARG A 214 0.20 22.52 14.99
N ALA A 215 1.06 21.51 14.88
CA ALA A 215 1.24 20.78 13.63
C ALA A 215 0.01 19.93 13.30
N ALA A 216 -0.70 19.41 14.30
CA ALA A 216 -1.97 18.73 14.11
C ALA A 216 -3.11 19.71 13.78
N GLU A 217 -3.14 20.88 14.42
CA GLU A 217 -4.07 21.97 14.10
C GLU A 217 -3.90 22.49 12.66
N ALA A 218 -2.65 22.63 12.19
CA ALA A 218 -2.35 23.02 10.81
C ALA A 218 -2.83 22.01 9.76
N ILE A 219 -2.89 20.71 10.09
CA ILE A 219 -3.54 19.71 9.23
C ILE A 219 -5.06 19.95 9.19
N GLY A 220 -5.64 20.39 10.31
CA GLY A 220 -7.05 20.74 10.43
C GLY A 220 -7.45 21.99 9.62
N GLU A 221 -6.54 22.92 9.35
CA GLU A 221 -6.81 24.12 8.54
C GLU A 221 -7.25 23.81 7.10
N GLY A 222 -6.96 22.61 6.60
CA GLY A 222 -7.44 22.12 5.31
C GLY A 222 -8.91 21.64 5.30
N PHE A 223 -9.59 21.66 6.45
CA PHE A 223 -10.97 21.21 6.63
C PHE A 223 -11.86 22.34 7.13
N THR A 224 -13.15 22.29 6.77
CA THR A 224 -14.13 23.31 7.14
C THR A 224 -14.31 23.42 8.66
N ASP A 225 -14.31 22.28 9.35
CA ASP A 225 -14.54 22.19 10.79
C ASP A 225 -13.57 21.19 11.42
N HIS A 226 -13.20 21.44 12.68
CA HIS A 226 -12.35 20.55 13.48
C HIS A 226 -12.93 20.39 14.89
N GLU A 227 -13.08 19.14 15.31
CA GLU A 227 -13.58 18.78 16.63
C GLU A 227 -12.65 17.80 17.35
N THR A 228 -12.70 17.80 18.67
CA THR A 228 -11.88 16.92 19.51
C THR A 228 -12.72 16.25 20.61
N VAL A 229 -12.26 15.09 21.06
CA VAL A 229 -12.78 14.38 22.24
C VAL A 229 -11.70 14.33 23.31
N ASN A 230 -12.08 14.53 24.57
CA ASN A 230 -11.12 14.51 25.67
C ASN A 230 -11.18 13.19 26.47
N HIS A 231 -10.28 12.27 26.14
CA HIS A 231 -10.18 10.99 26.84
C HIS A 231 -9.80 11.13 28.34
N SER A 232 -9.14 12.23 28.75
CA SER A 232 -8.79 12.44 30.16
C SER A 232 -10.01 12.76 31.03
N SER A 233 -11.04 13.39 30.45
CA SER A 233 -12.33 13.61 31.09
C SER A 233 -13.31 12.44 30.88
N ARG A 234 -12.82 11.29 30.40
CA ARG A 234 -13.64 10.09 30.09
C ARG A 234 -14.70 10.33 29.01
N GLU A 235 -14.49 11.30 28.14
CA GLU A 235 -15.31 11.53 26.95
C GLU A 235 -14.72 10.72 25.78
N TYR A 236 -15.47 9.73 25.31
CA TYR A 236 -15.04 8.85 24.20
C TYR A 236 -15.86 9.04 22.92
N VAL A 237 -17.09 9.51 23.05
CA VAL A 237 -18.02 9.80 21.94
C VAL A 237 -18.89 10.98 22.34
N ARG A 238 -19.01 11.97 21.46
CA ARG A 238 -19.99 13.06 21.53
C ARG A 238 -20.72 13.11 20.20
N ASP A 239 -21.96 12.62 20.16
CA ASP A 239 -22.75 12.47 18.93
C ASP A 239 -21.98 11.74 17.80
N ALA A 240 -21.66 12.44 16.71
CA ALA A 240 -20.91 11.92 15.57
C ALA A 240 -19.39 12.03 15.72
N VAL A 241 -18.91 12.62 16.82
CA VAL A 241 -17.51 12.98 17.09
C VAL A 241 -16.85 11.89 17.91
N HIS A 242 -15.90 11.18 17.29
CA HIS A 242 -15.09 10.13 17.92
C HIS A 242 -13.86 9.81 17.04
N VAL A 243 -12.89 9.09 17.60
CA VAL A 243 -11.67 8.64 16.91
C VAL A 243 -11.57 7.10 16.79
N ASN A 244 -12.70 6.40 16.92
CA ASN A 244 -12.75 4.93 16.96
C ASN A 244 -12.17 4.23 15.71
N SER A 245 -12.33 4.84 14.54
CA SER A 245 -11.86 4.27 13.27
C SER A 245 -10.35 4.33 13.18
N VAL A 246 -9.76 5.49 13.53
CA VAL A 246 -8.31 5.68 13.54
C VAL A 246 -7.62 4.91 14.66
N GLU A 247 -8.23 4.81 15.86
CA GLU A 247 -7.74 3.92 16.91
C GLU A 247 -7.74 2.45 16.46
N GLY A 248 -8.79 2.02 15.76
CA GLY A 248 -8.89 0.70 15.15
C GLY A 248 -7.79 0.44 14.12
N PHE A 249 -7.48 1.44 13.28
CA PHE A 249 -6.39 1.39 12.31
C PHE A 249 -5.03 1.29 12.99
N ASN A 250 -4.76 2.16 13.98
CA ASN A 250 -3.54 2.15 14.79
C ASN A 250 -3.34 0.78 15.48
N SER A 251 -4.41 0.19 16.00
CA SER A 251 -4.41 -1.16 16.57
C SER A 251 -4.05 -2.23 15.52
N ARG A 252 -4.56 -2.10 14.29
CA ARG A 252 -4.23 -3.02 13.18
C ARG A 252 -2.77 -2.90 12.75
N ILE A 253 -2.21 -1.69 12.69
CA ILE A 253 -0.78 -1.45 12.44
C ILE A 253 0.06 -2.17 13.51
N ARG A 254 -0.20 -1.91 14.80
CA ARG A 254 0.55 -2.52 15.90
C ARG A 254 0.52 -4.05 15.86
N ARG A 255 -0.63 -4.66 15.59
CA ARG A 255 -0.75 -6.13 15.43
C ARG A 255 0.01 -6.66 14.22
N THR A 256 0.05 -5.90 13.13
CA THR A 256 0.80 -6.29 11.93
C THR A 256 2.30 -6.25 12.17
N ILE A 257 2.77 -5.22 12.88
CA ILE A 257 4.17 -5.11 13.30
C ILE A 257 4.51 -6.28 14.24
N ALA A 258 3.71 -6.53 15.27
CA ALA A 258 3.98 -7.60 16.22
C ALA A 258 3.98 -9.01 15.58
N GLY A 259 3.15 -9.24 14.55
CA GLY A 259 2.96 -10.58 13.97
C GLY A 259 3.67 -10.85 12.65
N VAL A 260 3.89 -9.85 11.80
CA VAL A 260 4.37 -10.03 10.41
C VAL A 260 5.68 -9.28 10.16
N PHE A 261 5.77 -8.04 10.66
CA PHE A 261 6.92 -7.16 10.44
C PHE A 261 7.50 -6.71 11.79
N PRO A 262 8.15 -7.61 12.55
CA PRO A 262 8.60 -7.33 13.92
C PRO A 262 9.58 -6.15 14.00
N HIS A 263 10.25 -5.83 12.90
CA HIS A 263 11.11 -4.67 12.78
C HIS A 263 10.81 -3.90 11.49
N ILE A 264 10.48 -2.62 11.65
CA ILE A 264 10.33 -1.66 10.54
C ILE A 264 11.25 -0.49 10.86
N SER A 265 12.19 -0.19 9.95
CA SER A 265 13.05 0.98 10.10
C SER A 265 12.27 2.25 9.74
N PRO A 266 12.49 3.38 10.44
CA PRO A 266 11.81 4.64 10.12
C PRO A 266 11.96 5.04 8.64
N GLN A 267 13.12 4.79 8.03
CA GLN A 267 13.41 5.12 6.62
C GLN A 267 12.48 4.43 5.61
N HIS A 268 11.91 3.27 5.96
CA HIS A 268 11.03 2.51 5.08
C HIS A 268 9.59 2.43 5.63
N ALA A 269 9.31 3.06 6.76
CA ALA A 269 8.05 2.90 7.48
C ALA A 269 6.84 3.30 6.63
N ASP A 270 6.97 4.36 5.84
CA ASP A 270 5.90 4.86 4.98
C ASP A 270 5.45 3.82 3.93
N LEU A 271 6.40 3.07 3.35
CA LEU A 271 6.06 1.96 2.43
C LEU A 271 5.23 0.88 3.12
N TYR A 272 5.54 0.55 4.37
CA TYR A 272 4.74 -0.40 5.14
C TYR A 272 3.37 0.17 5.49
N PHE A 273 3.29 1.46 5.82
CA PHE A 273 2.02 2.13 6.11
C PHE A 273 1.13 2.25 4.86
N HIS A 274 1.70 2.44 3.67
CA HIS A 274 0.94 2.36 2.41
C HIS A 274 0.26 1.00 2.24
N GLU A 275 0.97 -0.10 2.49
CA GLU A 275 0.36 -1.44 2.44
C GLU A 275 -0.74 -1.60 3.51
N MET A 276 -0.52 -1.13 4.74
CA MET A 276 -1.50 -1.25 5.82
C MET A 276 -2.75 -0.41 5.56
N GLY A 277 -2.58 0.81 5.05
CA GLY A 277 -3.66 1.72 4.62
C GLY A 277 -4.44 1.16 3.44
N PHE A 278 -3.74 0.63 2.43
CA PHE A 278 -4.37 -0.10 1.34
C PHE A 278 -5.25 -1.24 1.87
N ARG A 279 -4.72 -2.11 2.74
CA ARG A 279 -5.49 -3.21 3.34
C ARG A 279 -6.71 -2.75 4.14
N TRP A 280 -6.63 -1.61 4.81
CA TRP A 280 -7.77 -1.00 5.50
C TRP A 280 -8.88 -0.66 4.52
N SER A 281 -8.52 -0.02 3.41
CA SER A 281 -9.44 0.45 2.37
C SER A 281 -10.08 -0.67 1.55
N GLN A 282 -9.46 -1.85 1.49
CA GLN A 282 -9.96 -3.02 0.75
C GLN A 282 -11.00 -3.83 1.55
N ARG A 283 -11.83 -3.13 2.33
CA ARG A 283 -12.91 -3.73 3.10
C ARG A 283 -14.23 -3.12 2.67
N ILE A 284 -15.23 -3.99 2.58
CA ILE A 284 -16.59 -3.68 2.19
C ILE A 284 -17.53 -4.13 3.30
N VAL A 285 -18.54 -3.32 3.59
CA VAL A 285 -19.58 -3.70 4.54
C VAL A 285 -20.40 -4.83 3.92
N THR A 286 -20.63 -5.89 4.69
CA THR A 286 -21.52 -6.99 4.29
C THR A 286 -22.77 -7.09 5.12
N GLY A 287 -22.78 -6.43 6.28
CA GLY A 287 -23.95 -6.39 7.14
C GLY A 287 -23.62 -5.86 8.52
N GLN A 288 -24.53 -6.11 9.45
CA GLN A 288 -24.38 -5.76 10.85
C GLN A 288 -24.78 -6.96 11.71
N ALA A 289 -24.07 -7.13 12.83
CA ALA A 289 -24.38 -8.16 13.82
C ALA A 289 -24.55 -7.51 15.19
N VAL A 290 -25.56 -7.95 15.94
CA VAL A 290 -25.73 -7.54 17.34
C VAL A 290 -24.87 -8.46 18.21
N ARG A 291 -23.90 -7.88 18.91
CA ARG A 291 -23.06 -8.58 19.86
C ARG A 291 -23.44 -8.22 21.28
N LYS A 292 -23.71 -9.22 22.11
CA LYS A 292 -23.89 -9.02 23.55
C LYS A 292 -22.52 -8.98 24.22
N THR A 293 -22.24 -7.91 24.95
CA THR A 293 -21.03 -7.78 25.76
C THR A 293 -21.13 -8.68 27.00
N ARG A 294 -19.99 -8.93 27.67
CA ARG A 294 -19.95 -9.69 28.93
C ARG A 294 -20.84 -9.09 30.04
N ARG A 295 -21.12 -7.78 29.98
CA ARG A 295 -22.00 -7.06 30.91
C ARG A 295 -23.46 -6.97 30.43
N GLY A 296 -23.85 -7.75 29.43
CA GLY A 296 -25.22 -7.81 28.93
C GLY A 296 -25.62 -6.71 27.95
N ARG A 297 -24.84 -5.63 27.81
CA ARG A 297 -25.09 -4.55 26.83
C ARG A 297 -25.01 -5.09 25.41
N GLN A 298 -25.99 -4.77 24.58
CA GLN A 298 -25.98 -5.05 23.15
C GLN A 298 -25.22 -3.96 22.39
N VAL A 299 -24.37 -4.37 21.46
CA VAL A 299 -23.58 -3.47 20.60
C VAL A 299 -23.73 -3.93 19.17
N VAL A 300 -24.14 -3.03 18.29
CA VAL A 300 -24.18 -3.30 16.84
C VAL A 300 -22.77 -3.20 16.28
N GLN A 301 -22.30 -4.27 15.65
CA GLN A 301 -20.99 -4.36 15.04
C GLN A 301 -21.14 -4.50 13.52
N THR A 302 -20.47 -3.62 12.77
CA THR A 302 -20.38 -3.73 11.31
C THR A 302 -19.55 -4.95 10.93
N LEU A 303 -20.11 -5.78 10.05
CA LEU A 303 -19.41 -6.90 9.43
C LEU A 303 -18.68 -6.41 8.20
N TRP A 304 -17.39 -6.74 8.15
CA TRP A 304 -16.50 -6.37 7.05
C TRP A 304 -16.06 -7.62 6.33
N SER A 305 -16.17 -7.60 5.01
CA SER A 305 -15.51 -8.57 4.15
C SER A 305 -14.46 -7.86 3.32
N ARG A 306 -13.58 -8.65 2.72
CA ARG A 306 -12.52 -8.12 1.88
C ARG A 306 -13.00 -7.98 0.44
N VAL A 307 -12.52 -6.95 -0.24
CA VAL A 307 -12.59 -6.90 -1.71
C VAL A 307 -11.77 -8.10 -2.25
N SER A 308 -12.23 -8.75 -3.32
CA SER A 308 -11.48 -9.86 -3.92
C SER A 308 -10.17 -9.37 -4.57
N PRO A 309 -9.13 -10.22 -4.73
CA PRO A 309 -7.85 -9.80 -5.31
C PRO A 309 -7.94 -9.34 -6.77
N ALA A 310 -8.89 -9.86 -7.54
CA ALA A 310 -9.03 -9.59 -8.97
C ALA A 310 -9.24 -8.10 -9.32
N PRO A 311 -10.25 -7.40 -8.75
CA PRO A 311 -10.40 -5.96 -8.97
C PRO A 311 -9.22 -5.16 -8.41
N GLN A 312 -8.60 -5.64 -7.32
CA GLN A 312 -7.41 -5.00 -6.74
C GLN A 312 -6.23 -5.04 -7.71
N LEU A 313 -5.95 -6.19 -8.34
CA LEU A 313 -4.82 -6.37 -9.26
C LEU A 313 -4.89 -5.39 -10.43
N MET A 314 -6.09 -5.16 -10.97
CA MET A 314 -6.34 -4.18 -12.03
C MET A 314 -6.05 -2.74 -11.60
N GLN A 315 -6.26 -2.42 -10.32
CA GLN A 315 -6.05 -1.07 -9.78
C GLN A 315 -4.58 -0.80 -9.43
N VAL A 316 -3.88 -1.80 -8.91
CA VAL A 316 -2.48 -1.70 -8.41
C VAL A 316 -1.51 -1.20 -9.48
N PHE A 317 -1.78 -1.48 -10.75
CA PHE A 317 -0.92 -1.05 -11.86
C PHE A 317 -1.22 0.35 -12.40
N ARG A 318 -2.39 0.92 -12.13
CA ARG A 318 -2.73 2.27 -12.60
C ARG A 318 -1.81 3.34 -12.00
N SER A 319 -1.35 3.10 -10.78
CA SER A 319 -0.41 3.95 -10.04
C SER A 319 1.04 3.53 -10.19
N ALA A 320 1.35 2.50 -10.99
CA ALA A 320 2.71 1.95 -11.06
C ALA A 320 3.64 2.77 -11.97
N THR A 321 3.13 3.40 -13.03
CA THR A 321 3.95 4.21 -13.94
C THR A 321 4.44 5.48 -13.25
N GLY A 322 5.72 5.82 -13.41
CA GLY A 322 6.40 6.91 -12.72
C GLY A 322 7.14 6.45 -11.45
N ARG A 323 6.67 5.38 -10.80
CA ARG A 323 7.20 4.89 -9.50
C ARG A 323 8.41 3.97 -9.65
N GLN A 324 9.38 4.36 -10.46
CA GLN A 324 10.57 3.55 -10.70
C GLN A 324 11.41 3.38 -9.42
N MET A 325 11.68 2.12 -9.07
CA MET A 325 12.48 1.75 -7.91
C MET A 325 13.92 1.38 -8.31
N ARG A 326 14.91 1.81 -7.52
CA ARG A 326 16.34 1.53 -7.69
C ARG A 326 16.98 1.13 -6.36
N ARG A 327 18.12 0.44 -6.42
CA ARG A 327 18.96 0.22 -5.23
C ARG A 327 19.72 1.50 -4.92
N SER A 328 19.78 1.87 -3.66
CA SER A 328 20.76 2.84 -3.21
C SER A 328 22.14 2.16 -3.04
N PRO A 329 23.24 2.93 -3.06
CA PRO A 329 24.59 2.40 -2.86
C PRO A 329 24.79 1.70 -1.51
N ASP A 330 24.11 2.16 -0.46
CA ASP A 330 24.10 1.58 0.90
C ASP A 330 23.16 0.37 1.05
N GLY A 331 22.60 -0.14 -0.05
CA GLY A 331 21.80 -1.37 -0.07
C GLY A 331 20.30 -1.18 0.16
N GLY A 332 19.86 0.05 0.46
CA GLY A 332 18.47 0.48 0.55
C GLY A 332 17.75 0.65 -0.80
N ILE A 333 16.72 1.49 -0.81
CA ILE A 333 15.82 1.72 -1.94
C ILE A 333 15.71 3.22 -2.25
N ILE A 334 15.88 3.56 -3.53
CA ILE A 334 15.61 4.90 -4.07
C ILE A 334 14.36 4.81 -4.95
N ILE A 335 13.41 5.70 -4.74
CA ILE A 335 12.23 5.86 -5.57
C ILE A 335 12.42 7.14 -6.38
N LYS A 336 12.35 7.04 -7.72
CA LYS A 336 12.64 8.18 -8.59
C LYS A 336 11.54 9.24 -8.66
N SER A 337 10.31 8.91 -8.26
CA SER A 337 9.20 9.86 -8.12
C SER A 337 8.79 9.93 -6.65
N ALA A 338 8.71 11.13 -6.08
CA ALA A 338 8.16 11.30 -4.74
C ALA A 338 6.71 10.78 -4.68
N VAL A 339 6.37 10.08 -3.61
CA VAL A 339 4.98 9.73 -3.26
C VAL A 339 4.60 10.68 -2.13
N THR A 340 3.64 11.57 -2.35
CA THR A 340 3.14 12.42 -1.27
C THR A 340 2.13 11.62 -0.43
N VAL A 341 2.42 11.46 0.86
CA VAL A 341 1.62 10.60 1.75
C VAL A 341 0.30 11.28 2.13
N PHE A 342 0.30 12.60 2.31
CA PHE A 342 -0.88 13.37 2.71
C PHE A 342 -1.40 14.37 1.66
N GLY A 343 -0.95 14.23 0.40
CA GLY A 343 -1.23 15.21 -0.65
C GLY A 343 -0.03 16.11 -0.86
#